data_AF-A0A147B9W0-F1
#
_entry.id   AF-A0A147B9W0-F1
#
_cell.length_a   1.000
_cell.length_b   1.000
_cell.length_c   1.000
_cell.angle_alpha   90.00
_cell.angle_beta   90.00
_cell.angle_gamma   90.00
#
_symmetry.space_group_name_H-M   'P 1'
#
loop_
_entity.id
_entity.type
_entity.pdbx_description
1 polymer ?
#
loop_
_entity_poly.entity_id
_entity_poly.type
_entity_poly.pdbx_seq_one_letter_code
_entity_poly.pdbx_strand_id
1 'polypeptide(L)'
;GTKGTLDEVLREALQCNDSLTIHKHLLQIYTASSKNEEAQELLQKMLSRYKVDEVYLLGGTFYMKLGKLEEARALLQRALKSLPKHEHVGLISKFAQMEFKYGEVERGRSMFDSVLANYPKRTDLWQVYIDLTIKQGDIQGVRNLCMKATTSKFPPKKMKVFFKKWLDFEKEHGDESSVQDVRERAVKYVERNSVAQN
;
A
#
# COMPACT_ATOMS: atom_id res chain seq x y z
N GLY A 1 31.64 -14.89 -9.69
CA GLY A 1 31.73 -14.08 -10.93
C GLY A 1 32.48 -12.80 -10.63
N THR A 2 33.40 -12.41 -11.50
CA THR A 2 34.13 -11.13 -11.42
C THR A 2 33.23 -9.98 -11.90
N LYS A 3 33.54 -8.73 -11.54
CA LYS A 3 32.78 -7.54 -12.02
C LYS A 3 32.70 -7.50 -13.56
N GLY A 4 33.78 -7.86 -14.26
CA GLY A 4 33.83 -7.85 -15.72
C GLY A 4 32.90 -8.85 -16.40
N THR A 5 32.72 -10.06 -15.84
CA THR A 5 31.78 -11.06 -16.40
C THR A 5 30.33 -10.65 -16.22
N LEU A 6 30.02 -9.89 -15.16
CA LEU A 6 28.67 -9.36 -14.93
C LEU A 6 28.32 -8.24 -15.92
N ASP A 7 29.27 -7.35 -16.22
CA ASP A 7 29.04 -6.23 -17.15
C ASP A 7 28.86 -6.69 -18.61
N GLU A 8 29.52 -7.78 -18.99
CA GLU A 8 29.39 -8.38 -20.32
C GLU A 8 28.01 -9.04 -20.50
N VAL A 9 27.59 -9.86 -19.54
CA VAL A 9 26.25 -10.46 -19.50
C VAL A 9 25.15 -9.39 -19.42
N LEU A 10 25.38 -8.30 -18.69
CA LEU A 10 24.45 -7.17 -18.63
C LEU A 10 24.31 -6.49 -19.99
N ARG A 11 25.41 -6.32 -20.73
CA ARG A 11 25.42 -5.71 -22.06
C ARG A 11 24.68 -6.57 -23.09
N GLU A 12 24.88 -7.89 -23.06
CA GLU A 12 24.15 -8.84 -23.89
C GLU A 12 22.66 -8.87 -23.55
N ALA A 13 22.32 -8.90 -22.26
CA ALA A 13 20.93 -8.85 -21.82
C ALA A 13 20.23 -7.57 -22.30
N LEU A 14 20.91 -6.42 -22.27
CA LEU A 14 20.40 -5.12 -22.72
C LEU A 14 20.16 -5.04 -24.23
N GLN A 15 20.77 -5.92 -25.03
CA GLN A 15 20.49 -6.02 -26.46
C GLN A 15 19.22 -6.80 -26.77
N CYS A 16 18.86 -7.77 -25.92
CA CYS A 16 17.75 -8.71 -26.19
C CYS A 16 16.47 -8.39 -25.40
N ASN A 17 16.57 -7.72 -24.25
CA ASN A 17 15.46 -7.49 -23.33
C ASN A 17 15.18 -6.00 -23.08
N ASP A 18 13.97 -5.70 -22.62
CA ASP A 18 13.61 -4.35 -22.17
C ASP A 18 14.58 -3.87 -21.07
N SER A 19 15.11 -2.67 -21.27
CA SER A 19 16.18 -2.13 -20.43
C SER A 19 15.74 -2.02 -18.98
N LEU A 20 14.50 -1.59 -18.71
CA LEU A 20 14.00 -1.45 -17.34
C LEU A 20 13.92 -2.80 -16.64
N THR A 21 13.45 -3.84 -17.34
CA THR A 21 13.28 -5.19 -16.78
C THR A 21 14.62 -5.78 -16.31
N ILE A 22 15.70 -5.59 -17.05
CA ILE A 22 17.03 -6.07 -16.65
C ILE A 22 17.55 -5.31 -15.44
N HIS A 23 17.41 -3.98 -15.42
CA HIS A 23 17.85 -3.17 -14.28
C HIS A 23 17.09 -3.55 -13.00
N LYS A 24 15.81 -3.91 -13.11
CA LYS A 24 15.01 -4.41 -11.97
C LYS A 24 15.56 -5.72 -11.41
N HIS A 25 15.81 -6.71 -12.28
CA HIS A 25 16.37 -8.00 -11.84
C HIS A 25 17.75 -7.81 -11.22
N LEU A 26 18.60 -6.97 -11.82
CA LEU A 26 19.92 -6.69 -11.30
C LEU A 26 19.86 -6.02 -9.91
N LEU A 27 18.94 -5.07 -9.72
CA LEU A 27 18.74 -4.44 -8.41
C LEU A 27 18.26 -5.44 -7.35
N GLN A 28 17.37 -6.37 -7.71
CA GLN A 28 16.94 -7.45 -6.82
C GLN A 28 18.11 -8.37 -6.44
N ILE A 29 18.95 -8.74 -7.41
CA ILE A 29 20.15 -9.57 -7.17
C ILE A 29 21.13 -8.84 -6.23
N TYR A 30 21.41 -7.56 -6.47
CA TYR A 30 22.29 -6.78 -5.59
C TYR A 30 21.72 -6.63 -4.19
N THR A 31 20.42 -6.41 -4.06
CA THR A 31 19.74 -6.37 -2.76
C THR A 31 19.82 -7.72 -2.04
N ALA A 32 19.63 -8.83 -2.76
CA ALA A 32 19.72 -10.18 -2.18
C ALA A 32 21.16 -10.58 -1.81
N SER A 33 22.15 -10.03 -2.53
CA SER A 33 23.58 -10.28 -2.29
C SER A 33 24.20 -9.31 -1.27
N SER A 34 23.39 -8.48 -0.60
CA SER A 34 23.84 -7.43 0.35
C SER A 34 24.85 -6.43 -0.24
N LYS A 35 24.88 -6.29 -1.56
CA LYS A 35 25.72 -5.33 -2.31
C LYS A 35 25.04 -3.97 -2.34
N ASN A 36 24.96 -3.34 -1.17
CA ASN A 36 24.12 -2.16 -0.96
C ASN A 36 24.62 -0.93 -1.72
N GLU A 37 25.92 -0.78 -1.89
CA GLU A 37 26.52 0.34 -2.64
C GLU A 37 26.19 0.24 -4.12
N GLU A 38 26.43 -0.93 -4.74
CA GLU A 38 26.11 -1.15 -6.15
C GLU A 38 24.60 -1.09 -6.42
N ALA A 39 23.78 -1.60 -5.48
CA ALA A 39 22.32 -1.46 -5.55
C ALA A 39 21.90 0.02 -5.53
N GLN A 40 22.49 0.82 -4.65
CA GLN A 40 22.16 2.24 -4.53
C GLN A 40 22.58 3.03 -5.78
N GLU A 41 23.78 2.78 -6.33
CA GLU A 41 24.22 3.40 -7.58
C GLU A 41 23.30 3.06 -8.76
N LEU A 42 22.96 1.77 -8.89
CA LEU A 42 22.05 1.30 -9.93
C LEU A 42 20.66 1.95 -9.78
N LEU A 43 20.14 2.01 -8.55
CA LEU A 43 18.85 2.63 -8.26
C LEU A 43 18.85 4.13 -8.62
N GLN A 44 19.91 4.88 -8.35
CA GLN A 44 20.00 6.29 -8.74
C GLN A 44 20.01 6.45 -10.27
N LYS A 45 20.73 5.58 -10.99
CA LYS A 45 20.70 5.55 -12.47
C LYS A 45 19.30 5.22 -13.00
N MET A 46 18.59 4.30 -12.35
CA MET A 46 17.21 3.98 -12.71
C MET A 46 16.27 5.17 -12.47
N LEU A 47 16.40 5.85 -11.33
CA LEU A 47 15.53 6.98 -10.96
C LEU A 47 15.79 8.24 -11.81
N SER A 48 16.99 8.40 -12.39
CA SER A 48 17.26 9.47 -13.34
C SER A 48 16.70 9.16 -14.73
N ARG A 49 16.83 7.92 -15.20
CA ARG A 49 16.43 7.48 -16.55
C ARG A 49 14.94 7.17 -16.69
N TYR A 50 14.32 6.58 -15.67
CA TYR A 50 12.94 6.10 -15.70
C TYR A 50 12.09 6.87 -14.69
N LYS A 51 11.08 7.58 -15.19
CA LYS A 51 10.10 8.33 -14.38
C LYS A 51 8.78 7.56 -14.31
N VAL A 52 8.83 6.37 -13.74
CA VAL A 52 7.69 5.46 -13.61
C VAL A 52 7.52 5.05 -12.14
N ASP A 53 6.28 4.93 -11.69
CA ASP A 53 5.91 4.56 -10.32
C ASP A 53 6.66 3.33 -9.79
N GLU A 54 6.81 2.31 -10.63
CA GLU A 54 7.46 1.04 -10.27
C GLU A 54 8.91 1.22 -9.80
N VAL A 55 9.67 2.15 -10.38
CA VAL A 55 11.07 2.40 -9.99
C VAL A 55 11.12 3.09 -8.63
N TYR A 56 10.19 4.01 -8.35
CA TYR A 56 10.08 4.64 -7.03
C TYR A 56 9.66 3.63 -5.96
N LEU A 57 8.76 2.70 -6.28
CA LEU A 57 8.36 1.62 -5.38
C LEU A 57 9.51 0.67 -5.06
N LEU A 58 10.31 0.32 -6.07
CA LEU A 58 11.47 -0.55 -5.91
C LEU A 58 12.53 0.13 -5.02
N GLY A 59 12.80 1.42 -5.25
CA GLY A 59 13.70 2.20 -4.41
C GLY A 59 13.19 2.40 -2.99
N GLY A 60 11.89 2.66 -2.82
CA GLY A 60 11.26 2.77 -1.51
C GLY A 60 11.40 1.47 -0.73
N THR A 61 11.12 0.34 -1.37
CA THR A 61 11.28 -1.00 -0.75
C THR A 61 12.73 -1.26 -0.36
N PHE A 62 13.68 -0.90 -1.22
CA PHE A 62 15.12 -1.05 -0.94
C PHE A 62 15.54 -0.25 0.30
N TYR A 63 15.22 1.04 0.34
CA TYR A 63 15.57 1.89 1.49
C TYR A 63 14.88 1.46 2.79
N MET A 64 13.60 1.11 2.73
CA MET A 64 12.84 0.60 3.88
C MET A 64 13.44 -0.69 4.45
N LYS A 65 13.86 -1.63 3.58
CA LYS A 65 14.52 -2.88 4.02
C LYS A 65 15.88 -2.66 4.68
N LEU A 66 16.58 -1.59 4.30
CA LEU A 66 17.85 -1.21 4.91
C LEU A 66 17.67 -0.37 6.19
N GLY A 67 16.43 -0.09 6.62
CA GLY A 67 16.14 0.79 7.77
C GLY A 67 16.35 2.27 7.47
N LYS A 68 16.59 2.63 6.20
CA LYS A 68 16.79 4.00 5.72
C LYS A 68 15.44 4.68 5.45
N LEU A 69 14.66 4.87 6.52
CA LEU A 69 13.27 5.33 6.43
C LEU A 69 13.17 6.74 5.85
N GLU A 70 14.07 7.65 6.23
CA GLU A 70 14.08 9.03 5.76
C GLU A 70 14.36 9.13 4.27
N GLU A 71 15.28 8.32 3.74
CA GLU A 71 15.56 8.25 2.31
C GLU A 71 14.36 7.71 1.52
N ALA A 72 13.66 6.71 2.06
CA ALA A 72 12.42 6.21 1.45
C ALA A 72 11.32 7.28 1.44
N ARG A 73 11.19 8.05 2.53
CA ARG A 73 10.21 9.14 2.67
C ARG A 73 10.52 10.30 1.72
N ALA A 74 11.79 10.69 1.62
CA ALA A 74 12.25 11.69 0.66
C ALA A 74 12.02 11.23 -0.78
N LEU A 75 12.20 9.94 -1.05
CA LEU A 75 11.96 9.36 -2.37
C LEU A 75 10.47 9.46 -2.77
N LEU A 76 9.54 9.20 -1.85
CA LEU A 76 8.10 9.39 -2.10
C LEU A 76 7.80 10.85 -2.47
N GLN A 77 8.35 11.83 -1.75
CA GLN A 77 8.15 13.25 -2.06
C GLN A 77 8.67 13.60 -3.45
N ARG A 78 9.83 13.05 -3.84
CA ARG A 78 10.38 13.21 -5.20
C ARG A 78 9.49 12.57 -6.25
N ALA A 79 8.91 11.41 -5.96
CA ALA A 79 8.00 10.70 -6.86
C ALA A 79 6.73 11.52 -7.12
N LEU A 80 6.10 12.06 -6.07
CA LEU A 80 4.89 12.89 -6.19
C LEU A 80 5.11 14.18 -7.00
N LYS A 81 6.35 14.71 -7.01
CA LYS A 81 6.73 15.85 -7.86
C LYS A 81 6.98 15.46 -9.32
N SER A 82 7.39 14.22 -9.58
CA SER A 82 7.81 13.76 -10.91
C SER A 82 6.70 13.06 -11.69
N LEU A 83 5.78 12.39 -10.99
CA LEU A 83 4.74 11.54 -11.58
C LEU A 83 3.41 12.30 -11.72
N PRO A 84 2.54 11.90 -12.65
CA PRO A 84 1.24 12.51 -12.82
C PRO A 84 0.29 12.21 -11.65
N LYS A 85 -0.62 13.13 -11.36
CA LYS A 85 -1.52 13.08 -10.18
C LYS A 85 -2.37 11.80 -10.08
N HIS A 86 -2.72 11.19 -11.21
CA HIS A 86 -3.56 9.98 -11.21
C HIS A 86 -2.83 8.75 -10.64
N GLU A 87 -1.49 8.73 -10.68
CA GLU A 87 -0.67 7.66 -10.09
C GLU A 87 -0.42 7.86 -8.59
N HIS A 88 -0.57 9.09 -8.08
CA HIS A 88 -0.21 9.46 -6.70
C HIS A 88 -0.94 8.60 -5.67
N VAL A 89 -2.23 8.35 -5.87
CA VAL A 89 -3.06 7.58 -4.91
C VAL A 89 -2.55 6.15 -4.77
N GLY A 90 -2.23 5.50 -5.90
CA GLY A 90 -1.69 4.14 -5.90
C GLY A 90 -0.31 4.08 -5.23
N LEU A 91 0.54 5.05 -5.57
CA LEU A 91 1.88 5.16 -5.02
C LEU A 91 1.88 5.39 -3.50
N ILE A 92 1.08 6.34 -3.01
CA ILE A 92 0.97 6.66 -1.58
C ILE A 92 0.44 5.43 -0.82
N SER A 93 -0.55 4.72 -1.36
CA SER A 93 -1.08 3.50 -0.73
C SER A 93 -0.01 2.40 -0.58
N LYS A 94 0.86 2.25 -1.59
CA LYS A 94 1.96 1.28 -1.54
C LYS A 94 3.05 1.71 -0.55
N PHE A 95 3.38 2.99 -0.47
CA PHE A 95 4.29 3.50 0.56
C PHE A 95 3.71 3.37 1.97
N ALA A 96 2.40 3.59 2.15
CA ALA A 96 1.73 3.35 3.42
C ALA A 96 1.84 1.87 3.83
N GLN A 97 1.59 0.93 2.90
CA GLN A 97 1.81 -0.51 3.12
C GLN A 97 3.26 -0.83 3.54
N MET A 98 4.24 -0.12 2.99
CA MET A 98 5.64 -0.29 3.36
C MET A 98 5.93 0.23 4.78
N GLU A 99 5.37 1.38 5.17
CA GLU A 99 5.48 1.90 6.55
C GLU A 99 4.86 0.92 7.56
N PHE A 100 3.72 0.30 7.25
CA PHE A 100 3.13 -0.77 8.07
C PHE A 100 4.04 -1.99 8.26
N LYS A 101 4.92 -2.27 7.28
CA LYS A 101 5.72 -3.50 7.28
C LYS A 101 7.14 -3.30 7.81
N TYR A 102 7.75 -2.15 7.54
CA TYR A 102 9.17 -1.89 7.76
C TYR A 102 9.44 -0.62 8.56
N GLY A 103 8.46 0.29 8.67
CA GLY A 103 8.62 1.61 9.26
C GLY A 103 7.67 1.84 10.41
N GLU A 104 7.04 3.01 10.42
CA GLU A 104 6.16 3.44 11.50
C GLU A 104 4.69 3.21 11.13
N VAL A 105 4.02 2.32 11.87
CA VAL A 105 2.60 1.99 11.67
C VAL A 105 1.72 3.24 11.73
N GLU A 106 1.96 4.15 12.69
CA GLU A 106 1.21 5.40 12.84
C GLU A 106 1.33 6.33 11.63
N ARG A 107 2.50 6.34 10.98
CA ARG A 107 2.70 7.08 9.75
C ARG A 107 1.94 6.45 8.59
N GLY A 108 1.97 5.11 8.48
CA GLY A 108 1.14 4.38 7.54
C GLY A 108 -0.35 4.68 7.71
N ARG A 109 -0.84 4.72 8.95
CA ARG A 109 -2.24 5.10 9.29
C ARG A 109 -2.56 6.51 8.82
N SER A 110 -1.71 7.47 9.16
CA SER A 110 -1.86 8.88 8.77
C SER A 110 -1.90 9.04 7.25
N MET A 111 -1.09 8.28 6.51
CA MET A 111 -1.11 8.28 5.05
C MET A 111 -2.42 7.73 4.49
N PHE A 112 -2.93 6.62 5.01
CA PHE A 112 -4.24 6.09 4.60
C PHE A 112 -5.39 7.05 4.93
N ASP A 113 -5.40 7.62 6.14
CA ASP A 113 -6.42 8.58 6.55
C ASP A 113 -6.42 9.81 5.65
N SER A 114 -5.23 10.34 5.30
CA SER A 114 -5.10 11.46 4.37
C SER A 114 -5.64 11.13 2.97
N VAL A 115 -5.31 9.95 2.44
CA VAL A 115 -5.81 9.53 1.12
C VAL A 115 -7.31 9.30 1.14
N LEU A 116 -7.84 8.67 2.19
CA LEU A 116 -9.27 8.37 2.32
C LEU A 116 -10.12 9.61 2.61
N ALA A 117 -9.56 10.64 3.25
CA ALA A 117 -10.21 11.95 3.40
C ALA A 117 -10.43 12.62 2.03
N ASN A 118 -9.45 12.52 1.13
CA ASN A 118 -9.55 13.09 -0.22
C ASN A 118 -10.32 12.19 -1.20
N TYR A 119 -10.25 10.87 -1.02
CA TYR A 119 -10.84 9.88 -1.92
C TYR A 119 -11.72 8.85 -1.18
N PRO A 120 -12.78 9.28 -0.49
CA PRO A 120 -13.56 8.41 0.40
C PRO A 120 -14.26 7.25 -0.32
N LYS A 121 -14.49 7.38 -1.64
CA LYS A 121 -15.14 6.36 -2.48
C LYS A 121 -14.22 5.21 -2.91
N ARG A 122 -12.91 5.28 -2.64
CA ARG A 122 -11.92 4.25 -3.00
C ARG A 122 -12.01 3.04 -2.07
N THR A 123 -12.97 2.16 -2.34
CA THR A 123 -13.24 0.97 -1.52
C THR A 123 -12.05 0.01 -1.44
N ASP A 124 -11.22 -0.03 -2.48
CA ASP A 124 -9.98 -0.79 -2.55
C ASP A 124 -9.01 -0.39 -1.43
N LEU A 125 -8.86 0.91 -1.18
CA LEU A 125 -7.98 1.43 -0.14
C LEU A 125 -8.49 1.15 1.26
N TRP A 126 -9.80 1.25 1.48
CA TRP A 126 -10.44 0.87 2.75
C TRP A 126 -10.21 -0.60 3.09
N GLN A 127 -10.33 -1.50 2.09
CA GLN A 127 -10.10 -2.93 2.31
C GLN A 127 -8.67 -3.20 2.72
N VAL A 128 -7.70 -2.65 1.99
CA VAL A 128 -6.27 -2.78 2.30
C VAL A 128 -5.96 -2.23 3.69
N TYR A 129 -6.49 -1.05 4.04
CA TYR A 129 -6.23 -0.45 5.34
C TYR A 129 -6.78 -1.32 6.48
N ILE A 130 -8.02 -1.80 6.37
CA ILE A 130 -8.59 -2.73 7.36
C ILE A 130 -7.75 -4.00 7.48
N ASP A 131 -7.32 -4.60 6.36
CA ASP A 131 -6.48 -5.82 6.38
C ASP A 131 -5.13 -5.59 7.07
N LEU A 132 -4.51 -4.43 6.85
CA LEU A 132 -3.25 -4.08 7.52
C LEU A 132 -3.45 -3.91 9.03
N THR A 133 -4.53 -3.24 9.45
CA THR A 133 -4.83 -3.03 10.87
C THR A 133 -5.18 -4.34 11.58
N ILE A 134 -5.91 -5.25 10.92
CA ILE A 134 -6.15 -6.61 11.42
C ILE A 134 -4.82 -7.34 11.62
N LYS A 135 -3.92 -7.29 10.64
CA LYS A 135 -2.59 -7.93 10.74
C LYS A 135 -1.72 -7.36 11.85
N GLN A 136 -1.91 -6.09 12.21
CA GLN A 136 -1.23 -5.46 13.35
C GLN A 136 -1.84 -5.86 14.71
N GLY A 137 -3.00 -6.54 14.72
CA GLY A 137 -3.69 -6.95 15.95
C GLY A 137 -4.40 -5.81 16.68
N ASP A 138 -4.57 -4.64 16.05
CA ASP A 138 -5.26 -3.50 16.67
C ASP A 138 -6.78 -3.62 16.54
N ILE A 139 -7.40 -4.32 17.50
CA ILE A 139 -8.84 -4.60 17.52
C ILE A 139 -9.66 -3.30 17.52
N GLN A 140 -9.26 -2.32 18.33
CA GLN A 140 -9.99 -1.06 18.43
C GLN A 140 -9.84 -0.22 17.15
N GLY A 141 -8.66 -0.23 16.54
CA GLY A 141 -8.41 0.39 15.24
C GLY A 141 -9.30 -0.20 14.15
N VAL A 142 -9.43 -1.54 14.08
CA VAL A 142 -10.31 -2.20 13.11
C VAL A 142 -11.77 -1.78 13.31
N ARG A 143 -12.27 -1.78 14.54
CA ARG A 143 -13.63 -1.32 14.88
C ARG A 143 -13.86 0.12 14.42
N ASN A 144 -12.94 1.01 14.75
CA ASN A 144 -13.03 2.42 14.36
C ASN A 144 -13.02 2.59 12.84
N LEU A 145 -12.18 1.83 12.12
CA LEU A 145 -12.12 1.87 10.67
C LEU A 145 -13.40 1.33 10.01
N CYS A 146 -13.94 0.22 10.49
CA CYS A 146 -15.20 -0.33 10.02
C CYS A 146 -16.38 0.63 10.28
N MET A 147 -16.40 1.31 11.43
CA MET A 147 -17.37 2.37 11.71
C MET A 147 -17.26 3.55 10.74
N LYS A 148 -16.05 4.04 10.48
CA LYS A 148 -15.82 5.12 9.50
C LYS A 148 -16.22 4.69 8.08
N ALA A 149 -15.88 3.46 7.68
CA ALA A 149 -16.24 2.91 6.38
C ALA A 149 -17.77 2.81 6.23
N THR A 150 -18.49 2.36 7.26
CA THR A 150 -19.96 2.21 7.21
C THR A 150 -20.71 3.54 7.26
N THR A 151 -20.07 4.61 7.73
CA THR A 151 -20.61 5.98 7.65
C THR A 151 -20.41 6.61 6.27
N SER A 152 -19.50 6.05 5.46
CA SER A 152 -19.22 6.55 4.12
C SER A 152 -20.33 6.16 3.13
N LYS A 153 -20.63 7.04 2.18
CA LYS A 153 -21.66 6.84 1.16
C LYS A 153 -21.19 5.87 0.06
N PHE A 154 -21.13 4.58 0.38
CA PHE A 154 -20.81 3.53 -0.58
C PHE A 154 -22.06 2.93 -1.24
N PRO A 155 -21.92 2.33 -2.44
CA PRO A 155 -22.99 1.53 -3.04
C PRO A 155 -23.40 0.36 -2.12
N PRO A 156 -24.69 -0.04 -2.07
CA PRO A 156 -25.17 -1.09 -1.17
C PRO A 156 -24.41 -2.42 -1.30
N LYS A 157 -24.03 -2.80 -2.53
CA LYS A 157 -23.22 -4.01 -2.79
C LYS A 157 -21.87 -3.99 -2.06
N LYS A 158 -21.20 -2.84 -2.03
CA LYS A 158 -19.91 -2.66 -1.36
C LYS A 158 -20.06 -2.58 0.15
N MET A 159 -21.13 -1.92 0.63
CA MET A 159 -21.47 -1.88 2.05
C MET A 159 -21.71 -3.27 2.63
N LYS A 160 -22.41 -4.14 1.90
CA LYS A 160 -22.60 -5.54 2.30
C LYS A 160 -21.27 -6.28 2.52
N VAL A 161 -20.26 -6.01 1.68
CA VAL A 161 -18.91 -6.59 1.83
C VAL A 161 -18.23 -6.08 3.10
N PHE A 162 -18.32 -4.78 3.40
CA PHE A 162 -17.75 -4.21 4.64
C PHE A 162 -18.44 -4.74 5.88
N PHE A 163 -19.78 -4.80 5.91
CA PHE A 163 -20.53 -5.39 7.03
C PHE A 163 -20.21 -6.86 7.22
N LYS A 164 -20.11 -7.65 6.14
CA LYS A 164 -19.71 -9.06 6.23
C LYS A 164 -18.32 -9.18 6.85
N LYS A 165 -17.34 -8.43 6.34
CA LYS A 165 -15.96 -8.45 6.86
C LYS A 165 -15.90 -8.04 8.33
N TRP A 166 -16.67 -7.03 8.74
CA TRP A 166 -16.73 -6.61 10.13
C TRP A 166 -17.37 -7.67 11.03
N LEU A 167 -18.45 -8.32 10.58
CA LEU A 167 -19.06 -9.43 11.32
C LEU A 167 -18.12 -10.62 11.47
N ASP A 168 -17.41 -10.99 10.40
CA ASP A 168 -16.45 -12.09 10.43
C ASP A 168 -15.30 -11.76 11.40
N PHE A 169 -14.83 -10.50 11.40
CA PHE A 169 -13.82 -10.02 12.35
C PHE A 169 -14.30 -10.06 13.82
N GLU A 170 -15.50 -9.57 14.13
CA GLU A 170 -16.03 -9.58 15.51
C GLU A 170 -16.34 -11.00 16.01
N LYS A 171 -16.67 -11.95 15.13
CA LYS A 171 -16.82 -13.35 15.54
C LYS A 171 -15.49 -13.99 15.95
N GLU A 172 -14.39 -13.55 15.35
CA GLU A 172 -13.06 -14.08 15.65
C GLU A 172 -12.40 -13.38 16.85
N HIS A 173 -12.64 -12.07 17.03
CA HIS A 173 -11.90 -11.22 17.99
C HIS A 173 -12.76 -10.48 19.01
N GLY A 174 -14.09 -10.56 18.88
CA GLY A 174 -15.04 -9.79 19.68
C GLY A 174 -16.01 -10.66 20.48
N ASP A 175 -17.03 -9.99 21.01
CA ASP A 175 -18.01 -10.58 21.92
C ASP A 175 -19.38 -10.66 21.24
N GLU A 176 -20.29 -11.45 21.79
CA GLU A 176 -21.63 -11.60 21.21
C GLU A 176 -22.40 -10.26 21.13
N SER A 177 -22.12 -9.33 22.07
CA SER A 177 -22.65 -7.96 22.05
C SER A 177 -22.14 -7.15 20.85
N SER A 178 -20.84 -7.22 20.53
CA SER A 178 -20.28 -6.44 19.42
C SER A 178 -20.76 -6.99 18.08
N VAL A 179 -20.91 -8.32 17.97
CA VAL A 179 -21.52 -8.96 16.80
C VAL A 179 -22.97 -8.48 16.61
N GLN A 180 -23.74 -8.39 17.69
CA GLN A 180 -25.13 -7.90 17.63
C GLN A 180 -25.20 -6.43 17.23
N ASP A 181 -24.34 -5.57 17.78
CA ASP A 181 -24.26 -4.16 17.40
C ASP A 181 -24.00 -3.97 15.90
N VAL A 182 -23.10 -4.77 15.32
CA VAL A 182 -22.81 -4.73 13.88
C VAL A 182 -24.01 -5.19 13.05
N ARG A 183 -24.74 -6.22 13.51
CA ARG A 183 -25.98 -6.68 12.84
C ARG A 183 -27.05 -5.59 12.84
N GLU A 184 -27.30 -4.96 13.98
CA GLU A 184 -28.28 -3.89 14.10
C GLU A 184 -27.94 -2.71 13.20
N ARG A 185 -26.66 -2.33 13.12
CA ARG A 185 -26.19 -1.29 12.20
C ARG A 185 -26.39 -1.66 10.74
N ALA A 186 -26.14 -2.91 10.37
CA ALA A 186 -26.37 -3.40 9.02
C ALA A 186 -27.87 -3.33 8.64
N VAL A 187 -28.76 -3.73 9.55
CA VAL A 187 -30.23 -3.65 9.36
C VAL A 187 -30.67 -2.20 9.20
N LYS A 188 -30.28 -1.31 10.13
CA LYS A 188 -30.58 0.14 10.06
C LYS A 188 -30.08 0.77 8.76
N TYR A 189 -28.93 0.33 8.24
CA TYR A 189 -28.43 0.79 6.95
C TYR A 189 -29.32 0.32 5.79
N VAL A 190 -29.74 -0.95 5.77
CA VAL A 190 -30.63 -1.47 4.72
C VAL A 190 -31.98 -0.75 4.75
N GLU A 191 -32.60 -0.59 5.93
CA GLU A 191 -33.87 0.12 6.10
C GLU A 191 -33.81 1.57 5.61
N ARG A 192 -32.74 2.30 5.92
CA ARG A 192 -32.55 3.67 5.44
C ARG A 192 -32.41 3.74 3.91
N ASN A 193 -31.78 2.75 3.29
CA ASN A 193 -31.59 2.74 1.84
C ASN A 193 -32.81 2.19 1.07
N SER A 194 -33.63 1.32 1.67
CA SER A 194 -34.89 0.90 1.05
C SER A 194 -35.94 2.01 1.07
N VAL A 195 -36.00 2.80 2.16
CA VAL A 195 -36.89 3.97 2.25
C VAL A 195 -36.47 5.09 1.29
N ALA A 196 -35.17 5.24 1.01
CA ALA A 196 -34.67 6.25 0.05
C ALA A 196 -34.87 5.88 -1.43
N GLN A 197 -35.36 4.66 -1.73
CA GLN A 197 -35.64 4.19 -3.09
C GLN A 197 -37.14 4.16 -3.44
N ASN A 198 -38.01 4.49 -2.49
CA ASN A 198 -39.45 4.70 -2.68
C ASN A 198 -39.78 6.19 -2.70
#